data_AF-A0AAV4YCG0-F1
#
_entry.id   AF-A0AAV4YCG0-F1
#
_cell.length_a   1.000
_cell.length_b   1.000
_cell.length_c   1.000
_cell.angle_alpha   90.00
_cell.angle_beta   90.00
_cell.angle_gamma   90.00
#
_symmetry.space_group_name_H-M   'P 1'
#
loop_
_entity.id
_entity.type
_entity.pdbx_description
1 polymer ?
#
loop_
_entity_poly.entity_id
_entity_poly.type
_entity_poly.pdbx_seq_one_letter_code
_entity_poly.pdbx_strand_id
1 'polypeptide(L)'
;MPRDLTTYPISQNARFKLIKSGFVTKEDLNGFKPNELATETGLTVQEALDVLDIIFPANSANLASDIIGCSALDVLLDEKSQSPITTSCKAFDLILNGGIPLTKVTEICGCPGAENSNVFTTLC
;
A
#
# COMPACT_ATOMS: atom_id res chain seq x y z
N MET A 1 -0.73 -6.78 -9.25
CA MET A 1 0.21 -7.92 -9.14
C MET A 1 1.50 -7.39 -8.53
N PRO A 2 1.92 -7.93 -7.37
CA PRO A 2 3.24 -7.61 -6.82
C PRO A 2 4.31 -7.99 -7.83
N ARG A 3 5.33 -7.14 -8.00
CA ARG A 3 6.45 -7.46 -8.90
C ARG A 3 7.49 -8.21 -8.08
N ASP A 4 7.82 -9.41 -8.53
CA ASP A 4 8.88 -10.20 -7.91
C ASP A 4 10.23 -9.48 -8.06
N LEU A 5 11.04 -9.55 -7.01
CA LEU A 5 12.44 -9.10 -7.02
C LEU A 5 13.28 -9.79 -8.09
N THR A 6 12.76 -10.89 -8.64
CA THR A 6 13.41 -11.70 -9.65
C THR A 6 13.54 -11.02 -11.02
N THR A 7 12.71 -10.00 -11.26
CA THR A 7 12.61 -9.26 -12.51
C THR A 7 13.57 -8.07 -12.58
N TYR A 8 14.18 -7.69 -11.45
CA TYR A 8 15.09 -6.56 -11.35
C TYR A 8 16.55 -6.96 -11.61
N PRO A 9 17.37 -6.08 -12.20
CA PRO A 9 18.78 -6.33 -12.49
C PRO A 9 19.66 -6.23 -11.23
N ILE A 10 19.39 -7.06 -10.23
CA ILE A 10 20.10 -7.10 -8.94
C ILE A 10 21.23 -8.14 -9.00
N SER A 11 22.32 -7.92 -8.27
CA SER A 11 23.40 -8.91 -8.16
C SER A 11 22.88 -10.24 -7.59
N GLN A 12 23.41 -11.36 -8.09
CA GLN A 12 22.96 -12.70 -7.65
C GLN A 12 23.18 -12.92 -6.14
N ASN A 13 24.26 -12.35 -5.59
CA ASN A 13 24.55 -12.41 -4.16
C ASN A 13 23.48 -11.66 -3.33
N ALA A 14 23.11 -10.45 -3.75
CA ALA A 14 22.11 -9.67 -3.05
C ALA A 14 20.73 -10.30 -3.11
N ARG A 15 20.36 -10.84 -4.27
CA ARG A 15 19.11 -11.58 -4.46
C ARG A 15 19.01 -12.81 -3.57
N PHE A 16 20.08 -13.60 -3.44
CA PHE A 16 20.06 -14.79 -2.58
C PHE A 16 19.83 -14.41 -1.12
N LYS A 17 20.49 -13.36 -0.63
CA LYS A 17 20.33 -12.86 0.74
C LYS A 17 18.92 -12.33 1.01
N LEU A 18 18.35 -11.56 0.07
CA LEU A 18 16.97 -11.04 0.16
C LEU A 18 15.95 -12.17 0.26
N ILE A 19 16.02 -13.16 -0.64
CA ILE A 19 15.11 -14.31 -0.64
C ILE A 19 15.27 -15.14 0.63
N LYS A 20 16.51 -15.32 1.11
CA LYS A 20 16.80 -16.05 2.36
C LYS A 20 16.19 -15.36 3.59
N SER A 21 16.15 -14.03 3.59
CA SER A 21 15.51 -13.23 4.65
C SER A 21 13.99 -13.08 4.46
N GLY A 22 13.40 -13.69 3.42
CA GLY A 22 11.96 -13.69 3.19
C GLY A 22 11.43 -12.54 2.34
N PHE A 23 12.30 -11.68 1.80
CA PHE A 23 11.90 -10.63 0.85
C PHE A 23 11.75 -11.25 -0.55
N VAL A 24 10.52 -11.26 -1.08
CA VAL A 24 10.20 -11.89 -2.38
C VAL A 24 9.65 -10.87 -3.36
N THR A 25 8.89 -9.89 -2.86
CA THR A 25 8.18 -8.90 -3.65
C THR A 25 8.76 -7.50 -3.45
N LYS A 26 8.52 -6.59 -4.40
CA LYS A 26 8.90 -5.17 -4.24
C LYS A 26 8.20 -4.52 -3.04
N GLU A 27 6.99 -4.96 -2.70
CA GLU A 27 6.20 -4.44 -1.59
C GLU A 27 6.85 -4.76 -0.25
N ASP A 28 7.52 -5.89 -0.12
CA ASP A 28 8.23 -6.30 1.11
C ASP A 28 9.40 -5.35 1.46
N LEU A 29 9.93 -4.63 0.46
CA LEU A 29 11.02 -3.67 0.65
C LEU A 29 10.52 -2.23 0.80
N ASN A 30 9.21 -2.01 0.68
CA ASN A 30 8.62 -0.69 0.76
C ASN A 30 8.68 -0.16 2.21
N GLY A 31 9.35 0.98 2.41
CA GLY A 31 9.49 1.62 3.72
C GLY A 31 10.70 1.18 4.55
N PHE A 32 11.51 0.22 4.08
CA PHE A 32 12.76 -0.15 4.75
C PHE A 32 13.88 0.85 4.46
N LYS A 33 14.63 1.23 5.50
CA LYS A 33 15.86 2.02 5.30
C LYS A 33 17.01 1.12 4.85
N PRO A 34 17.99 1.65 4.10
CA PRO A 34 19.18 0.88 3.68
C PRO A 34 19.92 0.24 4.86
N ASN A 35 19.98 0.92 6.01
CA ASN A 35 20.60 0.39 7.23
C ASN A 35 19.83 -0.78 7.83
N GLU A 36 18.49 -0.70 7.88
CA GLU A 36 17.62 -1.74 8.42
C GLU A 36 17.63 -2.98 7.52
N LEU A 37 17.57 -2.76 6.20
CA LEU A 37 17.67 -3.82 5.22
C LEU A 37 19.02 -4.53 5.31
N ALA A 38 20.13 -3.78 5.40
CA ALA A 38 21.46 -4.33 5.55
C ALA A 38 21.60 -5.22 6.80
N THR A 39 21.01 -4.80 7.93
CA THR A 39 21.03 -5.61 9.17
C THR A 39 20.20 -6.88 9.05
N GLU A 40 19.05 -6.84 8.38
CA GLU A 40 18.13 -7.99 8.27
C GLU A 40 18.60 -9.01 7.23
N THR A 41 19.25 -8.57 6.16
CA THR A 41 19.70 -9.44 5.06
C THR A 41 21.18 -9.81 5.15
N GLY A 42 21.95 -9.19 6.04
CA GLY A 42 23.41 -9.31 6.08
C GLY A 42 24.07 -8.79 4.80
N LEU A 43 23.46 -7.79 4.17
CA LEU A 43 24.07 -7.06 3.04
C LEU A 43 25.00 -5.98 3.58
N THR A 44 25.96 -5.58 2.76
CA THR A 44 26.65 -4.31 3.04
C THR A 44 25.68 -3.14 2.83
N VAL A 45 25.91 -2.04 3.53
CA VAL A 45 25.07 -0.83 3.39
C VAL A 45 25.04 -0.35 1.93
N GLN A 46 26.16 -0.50 1.20
CA GLN A 46 26.23 -0.15 -0.22
C GLN A 46 25.39 -1.08 -1.10
N GLU A 47 25.47 -2.40 -0.90
CA GLU A 47 24.62 -3.35 -1.64
C GLU A 47 23.13 -3.11 -1.36
N ALA A 48 22.77 -2.76 -0.13
CA ALA A 48 21.38 -2.44 0.24
C ALA A 48 20.90 -1.15 -0.42
N LEU A 49 21.76 -0.12 -0.51
CA LEU A 49 21.48 1.11 -1.27
C LEU A 49 21.28 0.81 -2.76
N ASP A 50 22.22 0.08 -3.37
CA ASP A 50 22.14 -0.26 -4.79
C ASP A 50 20.85 -1.04 -5.12
N VAL A 51 20.45 -1.97 -4.24
CA VAL A 51 19.19 -2.72 -4.36
C VAL A 51 17.99 -1.77 -4.29
N LEU A 52 17.94 -0.90 -3.29
CA LEU A 52 16.84 0.05 -3.13
C LEU A 52 16.77 1.04 -4.30
N ASP A 53 17.90 1.49 -4.84
CA ASP A 53 17.95 2.35 -6.02
C ASP A 53 17.52 1.63 -7.30
N ILE A 54 17.78 0.33 -7.45
CA ILE A 54 17.31 -0.45 -8.61
C ILE A 54 15.79 -0.67 -8.55
N ILE A 55 15.24 -0.87 -7.34
CA ILE A 55 13.83 -1.22 -7.13
C ILE A 55 12.94 0.02 -7.05
N PHE A 56 13.43 1.03 -6.33
CA PHE A 56 12.84 2.36 -6.15
C PHE A 56 13.80 3.40 -6.74
N PRO A 57 14.00 3.41 -8.08
CA PRO A 57 14.85 4.41 -8.71
C PRO A 57 14.42 5.79 -8.24
N ALA A 58 15.37 6.66 -7.86
CA ALA A 58 15.10 7.99 -7.30
C ALA A 58 14.14 8.88 -8.12
N ASN A 59 13.78 8.47 -9.34
CA ASN A 59 12.68 9.03 -10.14
C ASN A 59 11.27 8.57 -9.72
N SER A 60 11.14 7.62 -8.79
CA SER A 60 9.92 7.39 -8.01
C SER A 60 9.94 8.33 -6.82
N ALA A 61 9.76 9.61 -7.11
CA ALA A 61 9.38 10.67 -6.17
C ALA A 61 7.99 10.40 -5.51
N ASN A 62 7.66 9.13 -5.28
CA ASN A 62 6.37 8.66 -4.76
C ASN A 62 6.50 8.00 -3.38
N LEU A 63 7.71 7.89 -2.81
CA LEU A 63 7.92 7.54 -1.39
C LEU A 63 8.35 8.74 -0.55
N ALA A 64 8.79 9.82 -1.20
CA ALA A 64 9.00 11.13 -0.58
C ALA A 64 7.85 12.12 -0.83
N SER A 65 6.80 11.72 -1.57
CA SER A 65 5.60 12.54 -1.82
C SER A 65 4.71 12.69 -0.59
N ASP A 66 4.86 11.85 0.44
CA ASP A 66 4.19 12.12 1.72
C ASP A 66 4.81 13.32 2.47
N ILE A 67 6.00 13.79 2.04
CA ILE A 67 6.71 14.94 2.65
C ILE A 67 6.79 16.13 1.68
N ILE A 68 6.80 15.90 0.37
CA ILE A 68 6.75 16.97 -0.64
C ILE A 68 5.29 17.21 -0.99
N GLY A 69 4.68 18.19 -0.32
CA GLY A 69 3.24 18.46 -0.37
C GLY A 69 2.60 18.26 -1.73
N CYS A 70 1.66 17.32 -1.80
CA CYS A 70 0.79 17.14 -2.96
C CYS A 70 -0.04 18.40 -3.18
N SER A 71 -0.24 18.79 -4.44
CA SER A 71 -1.17 19.87 -4.74
C SER A 71 -2.58 19.47 -4.30
N ALA A 72 -3.37 20.41 -3.79
CA ALA A 72 -4.77 20.15 -3.44
C ALA A 72 -5.57 19.58 -4.63
N LEU A 73 -5.12 19.86 -5.86
CA LEU A 73 -5.69 19.30 -7.08
C LEU A 73 -5.39 17.79 -7.25
N ASP A 74 -4.17 17.36 -6.94
CA ASP A 74 -3.77 15.95 -7.08
C ASP A 74 -4.54 15.09 -6.08
N VAL A 75 -4.67 15.56 -4.83
CA VAL A 75 -5.47 14.90 -3.79
C VAL A 75 -6.94 14.76 -4.21
N LEU A 76 -7.50 15.79 -4.85
CA LEU A 76 -8.88 15.76 -5.34
C LEU A 76 -9.08 14.79 -6.51
N LEU A 77 -8.10 14.67 -7.40
CA LEU A 77 -8.16 13.71 -8.51
C LEU A 77 -8.06 12.26 -8.00
N ASP A 78 -7.16 12.01 -7.05
CA ASP A 78 -7.03 10.71 -6.39
C ASP A 78 -8.33 10.34 -5.68
N GLU A 79 -8.93 11.24 -4.92
CA GLU A 79 -10.22 11.01 -4.25
C GLU A 79 -11.35 10.68 -5.25
N LYS A 80 -11.41 11.39 -6.39
CA LYS A 80 -12.42 11.11 -7.43
C LYS A 80 -12.20 9.81 -8.18
N SER A 81 -10.96 9.32 -8.23
CA SER A 81 -10.63 8.05 -8.89
C SER A 81 -11.10 6.84 -8.07
N GLN A 82 -11.33 7.01 -6.77
CA GLN A 82 -11.74 5.94 -5.88
C GLN A 82 -13.23 5.63 -6.03
N SER A 83 -13.53 4.40 -6.45
CA SER A 83 -14.90 3.88 -6.48
C SER A 83 -15.30 3.36 -5.10
N PRO A 84 -16.40 3.85 -4.49
CA PRO A 84 -16.87 3.36 -3.19
C PRO A 84 -17.39 1.91 -3.28
N ILE A 85 -17.37 1.21 -2.15
CA ILE A 85 -17.91 -0.15 -2.02
C ILE A 85 -19.43 -0.07 -1.82
N THR A 86 -20.20 -0.69 -2.71
CA THR A 86 -21.66 -0.74 -2.58
C THR A 86 -22.09 -1.74 -1.51
N THR A 87 -23.11 -1.38 -0.74
CA THR A 87 -23.61 -2.18 0.40
C THR A 87 -24.75 -3.13 0.03
N SER A 88 -24.99 -3.32 -1.26
CA SER A 88 -26.15 -4.04 -1.83
C SER A 88 -27.52 -3.47 -1.41
N CYS A 89 -27.56 -2.33 -0.71
CA CYS A 89 -28.76 -1.60 -0.35
C CYS A 89 -28.75 -0.22 -1.01
N LYS A 90 -29.56 -0.03 -2.05
CA LYS A 90 -29.61 1.23 -2.81
C LYS A 90 -29.92 2.45 -1.93
N ALA A 91 -30.80 2.30 -0.94
CA ALA A 91 -31.16 3.39 -0.03
C ALA A 91 -29.97 3.80 0.84
N PHE A 92 -29.19 2.83 1.31
CA PHE A 92 -28.01 3.08 2.14
C PHE A 92 -26.85 3.63 1.30
N ASP A 93 -26.64 3.10 0.09
CA ASP A 93 -25.65 3.60 -0.86
C ASP A 93 -25.94 5.05 -1.26
N LEU A 94 -27.21 5.44 -1.44
CA LEU A 94 -27.59 6.83 -1.72
C LEU A 94 -27.25 7.77 -0.56
N ILE A 95 -27.48 7.35 0.69
CA ILE A 95 -27.11 8.14 1.88
C ILE A 95 -25.59 8.32 1.96
N LEU A 96 -24.84 7.30 1.58
CA LEU A 96 -23.37 7.33 1.54
C LEU A 96 -22.80 7.86 0.22
N ASN A 97 -23.61 8.51 -0.61
CA ASN A 97 -23.18 9.14 -1.85
C ASN A 97 -22.51 8.16 -2.85
N GLY A 98 -23.02 6.93 -2.92
CA GLY A 98 -22.58 5.86 -3.81
C GLY A 98 -22.09 4.59 -3.10
N GLY A 99 -21.88 4.63 -1.78
CA GLY A 99 -21.41 3.49 -0.98
C GLY A 99 -20.34 3.88 0.03
N ILE A 100 -19.66 2.90 0.63
CA ILE A 100 -18.62 3.13 1.63
C ILE A 100 -17.32 3.59 0.95
N PRO A 101 -16.78 4.78 1.28
CA PRO A 101 -15.58 5.32 0.64
C PRO A 101 -14.32 4.53 0.98
N LEU A 102 -13.43 4.37 0.00
CA LEU A 102 -12.11 3.78 0.19
C LEU A 102 -11.18 4.76 0.92
N THR A 103 -10.16 4.23 1.59
CA THR A 103 -9.13 4.99 2.34
C THR A 103 -9.67 5.91 3.45
N LYS A 104 -10.95 5.76 3.82
CA LYS A 104 -11.62 6.49 4.91
C LYS A 104 -12.22 5.52 5.91
N VAL A 105 -12.33 5.97 7.16
CA VAL A 105 -13.01 5.21 8.21
C VAL A 105 -14.48 5.64 8.24
N THR A 106 -15.39 4.68 8.04
CA THR A 106 -16.84 4.88 8.15
C THR A 106 -17.35 4.15 9.39
N GLU A 107 -17.91 4.89 10.34
CA GLU A 107 -18.48 4.34 11.57
C GLU A 107 -20.00 4.13 11.42
N ILE A 108 -20.49 2.93 11.74
CA ILE A 108 -21.91 2.60 11.75
C ILE A 108 -22.32 2.31 13.20
N CYS A 109 -23.02 3.25 13.83
CA CYS A 109 -23.55 3.08 15.19
C CYS A 109 -25.02 2.62 15.16
N GLY A 110 -25.44 1.82 16.15
CA GLY A 110 -26.85 1.47 16.35
C GLY A 110 -27.10 0.85 17.70
N CYS A 111 -28.37 0.78 18.10
CA CYS A 111 -28.78 0.11 19.33
C CYS A 111 -28.54 -1.40 19.25
N PRO A 112 -28.28 -2.09 20.38
CA PRO A 112 -28.18 -3.55 20.40
C PRO A 112 -29.45 -4.18 19.83
N GLY A 113 -29.31 -4.99 18.77
CA GLY A 113 -30.45 -5.56 18.02
C GLY A 113 -30.76 -4.87 16.69
N ALA A 114 -30.11 -3.74 16.37
CA ALA A 114 -30.06 -3.26 15.00
C ALA A 114 -29.28 -4.25 14.13
N GLU A 115 -29.81 -4.56 12.96
CA GLU A 115 -29.24 -5.51 11.97
C GLU A 115 -27.93 -5.03 11.31
N ASN A 116 -27.20 -4.12 11.97
CA ASN A 116 -25.87 -3.61 11.58
C ASN A 116 -24.86 -4.74 11.32
N SER A 117 -24.99 -5.88 12.01
CA SER A 117 -24.15 -7.07 11.78
C SER A 117 -24.21 -7.57 10.33
N ASN A 118 -25.37 -7.48 9.67
CA ASN A 118 -25.54 -7.93 8.28
C ASN A 118 -24.79 -7.04 7.27
N VAL A 119 -24.57 -5.77 7.62
CA VAL A 119 -23.81 -4.84 6.76
C VAL A 119 -22.36 -5.28 6.70
N PHE A 120 -21.76 -5.64 7.84
CA PHE A 120 -20.37 -6.14 7.87
C PHE A 120 -20.21 -7.47 7.14
N THR A 121 -21.17 -8.39 7.23
CA THR A 121 -21.13 -9.66 6.49
C THR A 121 -21.24 -9.46 4.97
N THR A 122 -21.97 -8.43 4.53
CA THR A 122 -22.13 -8.13 3.09
C THR A 122 -20.90 -7.46 2.49
N LEU A 123 -20.04 -6.85 3.31
CA LEU A 123 -18.78 -6.22 2.89
C LEU A 123 -17.58 -7.19 2.83
N CYS A 124 -17.68 -8.37 3.45
CA CYS A 124 -16.67 -9.43 3.38
C CYS A 124 -16.84 -10.29 2.12
#